data_AF-A0ABD2XL11-F1
#
_entry.id   AF-A0ABD2XL11-F1
#
_cell.length_a   1.000
_cell.length_b   1.000
_cell.length_c   1.000
_cell.angle_alpha   90.00
_cell.angle_beta   90.00
_cell.angle_gamma   90.00
#
_symmetry.space_group_name_H-M   'P 1'
#
loop_
_entity.id
_entity.type
_entity.pdbx_description
1 polymer ?
#
loop_
_entity_poly.entity_id
_entity_poly.type
_entity_poly.pdbx_seq_one_letter_code
_entity_poly.pdbx_strand_id
1 'polypeptide(L)'
;MIATKLPEVQHRECCQTHVKVNDCKFNWTIYNFSFFKEKPGEPLESTIFSPTNDPGLQWRIVLYPSGNHHEYKDYLSLIACRAIRNFCVATTS
;
A
#
# COMPACT_ATOMS: atom_id res chain seq x y z
N MET A 1 52.11 -11.77 -22.99
CA MET A 1 50.81 -12.35 -22.55
C MET A 1 50.09 -11.28 -21.76
N ILE A 2 49.02 -10.71 -22.29
CA ILE A 2 48.25 -9.66 -21.62
C ILE A 2 47.10 -10.38 -20.90
N ALA A 3 47.11 -10.37 -19.57
CA ALA A 3 45.99 -10.88 -18.79
C ALA A 3 44.84 -9.87 -18.91
N THR A 4 43.81 -10.22 -19.67
CA THR A 4 42.57 -9.47 -19.73
C THR A 4 41.88 -9.58 -18.38
N LYS A 5 41.73 -8.45 -17.68
CA LYS A 5 40.95 -8.32 -16.45
C LYS A 5 39.56 -8.92 -16.71
N LEU A 6 39.12 -9.89 -15.90
CA LEU A 6 37.77 -10.45 -16.01
C LEU A 6 36.75 -9.30 -15.92
N PRO A 7 35.67 -9.32 -16.72
CA PRO A 7 34.65 -8.29 -16.63
C PRO A 7 34.06 -8.31 -15.22
N GLU A 8 34.10 -7.16 -14.55
CA GLU A 8 33.43 -6.95 -13.28
C GLU A 8 31.95 -7.26 -13.49
N VAL A 9 31.49 -8.36 -12.87
CA VAL A 9 30.09 -8.76 -12.90
C VAL A 9 29.31 -7.65 -12.21
N GLN A 10 28.66 -6.81 -13.00
CA GLN A 10 27.72 -5.83 -12.50
C GLN A 10 26.60 -6.59 -11.80
N HIS A 11 26.67 -6.64 -10.46
CA HIS A 11 25.64 -7.22 -9.62
C HIS A 11 24.32 -6.55 -10.02
N ARG A 12 23.40 -7.32 -10.64
CA ARG A 12 22.00 -6.90 -10.66
C ARG A 12 21.59 -6.76 -9.21
N GLU A 13 21.08 -5.59 -8.83
CA GLU A 13 20.32 -5.45 -7.60
C GLU A 13 19.10 -6.37 -7.73
N CYS A 14 19.24 -7.58 -7.20
CA CYS A 14 18.13 -8.52 -7.09
C CYS A 14 17.12 -7.96 -6.08
N CYS A 15 15.85 -8.34 -6.23
CA CYS A 15 14.84 -8.07 -5.22
C CYS A 15 15.33 -8.56 -3.85
N GLN A 16 15.63 -7.63 -2.95
CA GLN A 16 16.08 -7.94 -1.60
C GLN A 16 15.00 -7.57 -0.61
N THR A 17 14.59 -8.53 0.22
CA THR A 17 13.64 -8.31 1.30
C THR A 17 14.39 -8.02 2.60
N HIS A 18 14.01 -6.94 3.28
CA HIS A 18 14.44 -6.67 4.65
C HIS A 18 13.21 -6.61 5.55
N VAL A 19 13.27 -7.33 6.67
CA VAL A 19 12.16 -7.40 7.64
C VAL A 19 12.55 -6.61 8.89
N LYS A 20 11.72 -5.63 9.25
CA LYS A 20 11.76 -4.90 10.52
C LYS A 20 10.40 -5.05 11.18
N VAL A 21 10.37 -5.47 12.44
CA VAL A 21 9.13 -5.59 13.21
C VAL A 21 8.93 -4.29 13.99
N ASN A 22 7.79 -3.63 13.76
CA ASN A 22 7.36 -2.46 14.50
C ASN A 22 5.96 -2.74 15.07
N ASP A 23 5.72 -2.40 16.34
CA ASP A 23 4.40 -2.50 16.93
C ASP A 23 3.52 -1.33 16.46
N CYS A 24 2.42 -1.66 15.78
CA CYS A 24 1.40 -0.70 15.38
C CYS A 24 0.02 -1.35 15.52
N LYS A 25 -0.84 -0.74 16.35
CA LYS A 25 -2.24 -1.14 16.51
C LYS A 25 -3.11 0.00 16.04
N PHE A 26 -3.94 -0.26 15.04
CA PHE A 26 -4.86 0.72 14.47
C PHE A 26 -6.24 0.09 14.36
N ASN A 27 -7.24 0.74 14.96
CA ASN A 27 -8.64 0.30 14.92
C ASN A 27 -9.42 1.30 14.06
N TRP A 28 -9.97 0.82 12.95
CA TRP A 28 -10.86 1.60 12.09
C TRP A 28 -12.25 0.99 12.08
N THR A 29 -13.21 1.72 12.66
CA THR A 29 -14.61 1.30 12.71
C THR A 29 -15.39 2.03 11.61
N ILE A 30 -16.06 1.27 10.75
CA ILE A 30 -16.94 1.81 9.72
C ILE A 30 -18.38 1.54 10.15
N TYR A 31 -19.08 2.60 10.52
CA TYR A 31 -20.49 2.54 10.89
C TYR A 31 -21.37 2.48 9.66
N ASN A 32 -22.54 1.85 9.78
CA ASN A 32 -23.55 1.80 8.73
C ASN A 32 -23.01 1.25 7.39
N PHE A 33 -22.12 0.26 7.44
CA PHE A 33 -21.42 -0.28 6.26
C PHE A 33 -22.37 -0.68 5.12
N SER A 34 -23.54 -1.23 5.44
CA SER A 34 -24.56 -1.62 4.47
C SER A 34 -25.17 -0.47 3.66
N PHE A 35 -24.95 0.78 4.07
CA PHE A 35 -25.43 1.96 3.33
C PHE A 35 -24.46 2.39 2.22
N PHE A 36 -23.24 1.84 2.17
CA PHE A 36 -22.34 2.05 1.04
C PHE A 36 -22.90 1.33 -0.19
N LYS A 37 -23.48 2.13 -1.10
CA LYS A 37 -23.87 1.71 -2.46
C LYS A 37 -22.79 2.09 -3.47
N GLU A 38 -21.54 2.00 -3.05
CA GLU A 38 -20.38 2.39 -3.85
C GLU A 38 -20.20 1.46 -5.04
N LYS A 39 -19.84 2.03 -6.18
CA LYS A 39 -19.49 1.26 -7.37
C LYS A 39 -18.09 0.65 -7.20
N PRO A 40 -17.77 -0.45 -7.90
CA PRO A 40 -16.40 -0.93 -7.96
C PRO A 40 -15.45 0.20 -8.34
N GLY A 41 -14.36 0.35 -7.57
CA GLY A 41 -13.39 1.43 -7.73
C GLY A 41 -13.66 2.70 -6.91
N GLU A 42 -14.77 2.80 -6.17
CA GLU A 42 -15.00 3.87 -5.18
C GLU A 42 -14.46 3.43 -3.80
N PRO A 43 -13.52 4.19 -3.19
CA PRO A 43 -12.93 3.82 -1.91
C PRO A 43 -13.42 4.63 -0.70
N LEU A 44 -13.24 4.00 0.46
CA LEU A 44 -13.15 4.62 1.78
C LEU A 44 -11.70 4.70 2.24
N GLU A 45 -11.34 5.84 2.82
CA GLU A 45 -9.99 6.07 3.34
C GLU A 45 -9.97 6.18 4.85
N SER A 46 -9.03 5.48 5.48
CA SER A 46 -8.75 5.67 6.90
C SER A 46 -8.00 6.99 7.15
N THR A 47 -7.99 7.42 8.42
CA THR A 47 -6.99 8.38 8.89
C THR A 47 -5.57 7.82 8.71
N ILE A 48 -4.58 8.72 8.65
CA ILE A 48 -3.18 8.32 8.65
C ILE A 48 -2.79 7.83 10.05
N PHE A 49 -2.05 6.73 10.12
CA PHE A 49 -1.50 6.18 11.34
C PHE A 49 -0.02 5.80 11.15
N SER A 50 0.70 5.64 12.25
CA SER A 50 2.11 5.27 12.24
C SER A 50 2.44 4.37 13.43
N PRO A 51 3.51 3.56 13.36
CA PRO A 51 4.05 2.89 14.53
C PRO A 51 4.56 3.88 15.57
N THR A 52 4.40 3.55 16.85
CA THR A 52 4.82 4.43 17.95
C THR A 52 6.31 4.75 17.93
N ASN A 53 7.14 3.80 17.48
CA ASN A 53 8.59 3.91 17.41
C ASN A 53 9.11 4.48 16.08
N ASP A 54 8.24 4.76 15.10
CA ASP A 54 8.64 5.27 13.78
C ASP A 54 7.55 6.21 13.21
N PRO A 55 7.39 7.43 13.76
CA PRO A 55 6.32 8.35 13.34
C PRO A 55 6.43 8.80 11.88
N GLY A 56 7.61 8.70 11.27
CA GLY A 56 7.85 9.01 9.86
C GLY A 56 7.31 7.93 8.92
N LEU A 57 7.12 6.71 9.41
CA LEU A 57 6.50 5.63 8.67
C LEU A 57 4.97 5.75 8.75
N GLN A 58 4.43 6.66 7.94
CA GLN A 58 3.00 6.95 7.87
C GLN A 58 2.28 6.03 6.88
N TRP A 59 1.16 5.47 7.31
CA TRP A 59 0.30 4.57 6.55
C TRP A 59 -1.14 5.05 6.56
N ARG A 60 -1.88 4.66 5.52
CA ARG A 60 -3.33 4.74 5.43
C ARG A 60 -3.84 3.42 4.86
N ILE A 61 -5.03 3.02 5.27
CA ILE A 61 -5.77 1.91 4.66
C ILE A 61 -6.81 2.51 3.70
N VAL A 62 -6.88 1.95 2.50
CA VAL A 62 -7.91 2.24 1.50
C VAL A 62 -8.76 0.98 1.34
N LEU A 63 -10.07 1.12 1.52
CA LEU A 63 -11.04 0.04 1.44
C LEU A 63 -11.97 0.29 0.27
N TYR A 64 -12.19 -0.70 -0.57
CA TYR A 64 -13.21 -0.68 -1.60
C TYR A 64 -14.27 -1.73 -1.25
N PRO A 65 -15.44 -1.32 -0.72
CA PRO A 65 -16.51 -2.23 -0.33
C PRO A 65 -16.98 -3.14 -1.48
N SER A 66 -16.97 -2.61 -2.70
CA SER A 66 -17.42 -3.27 -3.93
C SER A 66 -16.25 -3.61 -4.86
N GLY A 67 -15.06 -3.87 -4.31
CA GLY A 67 -13.85 -4.17 -5.07
C GLY A 67 -13.17 -2.94 -5.68
N ASN A 68 -11.84 -2.97 -5.84
CA ASN A 68 -11.10 -1.85 -6.40
C ASN A 68 -11.22 -1.73 -7.94
N HIS A 69 -11.67 -2.78 -8.61
CA HIS A 69 -11.96 -2.82 -10.04
C HIS A 69 -13.16 -3.72 -10.32
N HIS A 70 -13.71 -3.61 -11.52
CA HIS A 70 -14.91 -4.36 -11.93
C HIS A 70 -14.72 -5.88 -11.85
N GLU A 71 -13.50 -6.37 -12.09
CA GLU A 71 -13.15 -7.79 -11.97
C GLU A 71 -13.20 -8.31 -10.53
N TYR A 72 -13.09 -7.42 -9.54
CA TYR A 72 -13.14 -7.75 -8.11
C TYR A 72 -14.45 -7.31 -7.45
N LYS A 73 -15.51 -7.03 -8.22
CA LYS A 73 -16.76 -6.46 -7.70
C LYS A 73 -17.45 -7.29 -6.61
N ASP A 74 -17.19 -8.59 -6.60
CA ASP A 74 -17.75 -9.54 -5.63
C ASP A 74 -16.83 -9.75 -4.41
N TYR A 75 -15.74 -8.98 -4.33
CA TYR A 75 -14.76 -9.00 -3.24
C TYR A 75 -14.67 -7.64 -2.58
N LEU A 76 -14.38 -7.66 -1.29
CA LEU A 76 -13.89 -6.48 -0.58
C LEU A 76 -12.38 -6.35 -0.85
N SER A 77 -11.95 -5.20 -1.37
CA SER A 77 -10.51 -4.94 -1.59
C SER A 77 -9.96 -4.01 -0.50
N LEU A 78 -8.81 -4.37 0.06
CA LEU A 78 -8.12 -3.61 1.09
C LEU A 78 -6.67 -3.36 0.68
N ILE A 79 -6.24 -2.11 0.72
CA ILE A 79 -4.88 -1.70 0.35
C ILE A 79 -4.26 -0.90 1.48
N ALA A 80 -3.04 -1.27 1.88
CA ALA A 80 -2.22 -0.48 2.77
C ALA A 80 -1.29 0.42 1.94
N CYS A 81 -1.52 1.74 2.01
CA CYS A 81 -0.77 2.73 1.26
C CYS A 81 0.20 3.46 2.19
N ARG A 82 1.44 3.66 1.74
CA ARG A 82 2.36 4.58 2.42
C ARG A 82 1.85 6.00 2.20
N ALA A 83 1.51 6.69 3.27
CA ALA A 83 1.01 8.06 3.23
C ALA A 83 2.19 9.03 3.08
N ILE A 84 2.82 9.02 1.90
CA ILE A 84 3.80 10.06 1.53
C ILE A 84 3.00 11.26 1.02
N ARG A 85 3.32 12.46 1.53
CA ARG A 85 2.66 13.74 1.22
C ARG A 85 2.05 13.75 -0.20
N ASN A 86 0.72 13.77 -0.26
CA ASN A 86 -0.16 14.05 -1.41
C ASN A 86 -0.25 13.05 -2.59
N PHE A 87 0.12 11.77 -2.45
CA PHE A 87 0.05 10.81 -3.57
C PHE A 87 -1.07 9.77 -3.54
N CYS A 88 -2.19 10.05 -2.88
CA CYS A 88 -3.38 9.18 -2.97
C CYS A 88 -4.60 10.02 -3.33
N VAL A 89 -4.66 10.48 -4.59
CA VAL A 89 -5.82 10.36 -5.50
C VAL A 89 -5.27 10.65 -6.90
N ALA A 90 -4.89 9.61 -7.65
CA ALA A 90 -4.91 9.70 -9.11
C ALA A 90 -6.24 9.10 -9.57
N THR A 91 -7.32 9.89 -9.49
CA THR A 91 -8.50 9.64 -10.32
C THR A 91 -8.10 10.01 -11.73
N THR A 92 -7.68 9.01 -12.51
CA THR A 92 -7.84 9.07 -13.96
C THR A 92 -9.28 8.69 -14.27
N SER A 93 -10.12 9.70 -14.52
CA SER A 93 -11.11 9.67 -15.59
C SER A 93 -11.52 11.07 -16.01
#